data_AF-A0A2B7GNI3-F1
#
_entry.id   AF-A0A2B7GNI3-F1
#
_cell.length_a   1.000
_cell.length_b   1.000
_cell.length_c   1.000
_cell.angle_alpha   90.00
_cell.angle_beta   90.00
_cell.angle_gamma   90.00
#
_symmetry.space_group_name_H-M   'P 1'
#
loop_
_entity.id
_entity.type
_entity.pdbx_description
1 polymer ?
#
loop_
_entity_poly.entity_id
_entity_poly.type
_entity_poly.pdbx_seq_one_letter_code
_entity_poly.pdbx_strand_id
1 'polypeptide(L)'
;MTIIARFEVIPVHDGSLSEDIAQAIDALDEFDISYKMTATDTVIEANDVDEVFEAIQAAHNAVEADRIITSVEVDDQGSDQHAEDRVKSVASVLGRDPEKNM
;
A
#
# COMPACT_ATOMS: atom_id res chain seq x y z
N MET A 1 -1.20 -7.06 -16.76
CA MET A 1 -2.38 -6.80 -15.94
C MET A 1 -1.84 -6.37 -14.61
N THR A 2 -2.26 -5.21 -14.13
CA THR A 2 -1.71 -4.65 -12.89
C THR A 2 -2.77 -4.78 -11.83
N ILE A 3 -2.44 -5.47 -10.74
CA ILE A 3 -3.26 -5.50 -9.55
C ILE A 3 -2.86 -4.32 -8.69
N ILE A 4 -3.86 -3.54 -8.27
CA ILE A 4 -3.65 -2.44 -7.33
C ILE A 4 -4.19 -2.90 -5.99
N ALA A 5 -3.36 -2.86 -4.95
CA ALA A 5 -3.82 -3.09 -3.60
C ALA A 5 -3.43 -1.93 -2.69
N ARG A 6 -4.15 -1.78 -1.58
CA ARG A 6 -3.73 -0.92 -0.48
C ARG A 6 -3.71 -1.75 0.80
N PHE A 7 -2.74 -1.50 1.65
CA PHE A 7 -2.68 -2.13 2.95
C PHE A 7 -2.20 -1.17 4.03
N GLU A 8 -2.57 -1.47 5.27
CA GLU A 8 -2.04 -0.84 6.47
C GLU A 8 -1.60 -1.94 7.43
N VAL A 9 -0.53 -1.69 8.19
CA VAL A 9 -0.06 -2.56 9.29
C VAL A 9 -0.11 -1.72 10.55
N ILE A 10 -0.84 -2.21 11.56
CA ILE A 10 -1.08 -1.49 12.81
C ILE A 10 -0.64 -2.40 13.96
N PRO A 11 0.57 -2.17 14.50
CA PRO A 11 1.04 -2.79 15.72
C PRO A 11 0.26 -2.21 16.91
N VAL A 12 -0.15 -3.05 17.85
CA VAL A 12 -0.98 -2.65 18.99
C VAL A 12 -0.13 -2.59 20.25
N HIS A 13 0.52 -1.45 20.48
CA HIS A 13 1.26 -1.13 21.71
C HIS A 13 1.29 0.39 21.96
N ASP A 14 1.82 0.78 23.12
CA ASP A 14 2.06 2.18 23.47
C ASP A 14 3.32 2.71 22.76
N GLY A 15 3.36 4.03 22.49
CA GLY A 15 4.54 4.70 21.93
C GLY A 15 4.38 5.08 20.46
N SER A 16 5.51 5.39 19.82
CA SER A 16 5.55 5.67 18.39
C SER A 16 5.56 4.37 17.61
N LEU A 17 4.87 4.35 16.46
CA LEU A 17 4.82 3.19 15.55
C LEU A 17 5.84 3.32 14.41
N SER A 18 6.62 4.40 14.35
CA SER A 18 7.42 4.73 13.16
C SER A 18 8.51 3.71 12.84
N GLU A 19 9.13 3.10 13.85
CA GLU A 19 10.16 2.07 13.63
C GLU A 19 9.52 0.78 13.08
N ASP A 20 8.36 0.40 13.60
CA ASP A 20 7.60 -0.76 13.13
C ASP A 20 7.15 -0.59 11.67
N ILE A 21 6.58 0.59 11.35
CA ILE A 21 6.15 0.87 9.98
C ILE A 21 7.35 0.93 9.03
N ALA A 22 8.51 1.45 9.46
CA ALA A 22 9.71 1.44 8.64
C ALA A 22 10.15 0.00 8.30
N GLN A 23 10.12 -0.92 9.27
CA GLN A 23 10.44 -2.35 9.02
C GLN A 23 9.45 -3.00 8.04
N ALA A 24 8.16 -2.69 8.16
CA ALA A 24 7.15 -3.17 7.24
C ALA A 24 7.37 -2.69 5.80
N ILE A 25 7.80 -1.43 5.62
CA ILE A 25 8.10 -0.87 4.29
C ILE A 25 9.41 -1.42 3.73
N ASP A 26 10.47 -1.53 4.53
CA ASP A 26 11.76 -2.10 4.10
C ASP A 26 11.58 -3.54 3.59
N ALA A 27 10.66 -4.32 4.17
CA ALA A 27 10.36 -5.68 3.72
C ALA A 27 9.78 -5.73 2.28
N LEU A 28 9.17 -4.65 1.79
CA LEU A 28 8.63 -4.59 0.43
C LEU A 28 9.74 -4.53 -0.64
N ASP A 29 10.94 -4.06 -0.29
CA ASP A 29 12.07 -3.90 -1.23
C ASP A 29 12.60 -5.26 -1.78
N GLU A 30 12.17 -6.39 -1.20
CA GLU A 30 12.53 -7.74 -1.65
C GLU A 30 11.68 -8.24 -2.83
N PHE A 31 10.60 -7.53 -3.18
CA PHE A 31 9.60 -7.95 -4.17
C PHE A 31 9.67 -7.10 -5.46
N ASP A 32 9.27 -7.66 -6.61
CA ASP A 32 9.22 -6.93 -7.90
C ASP A 32 7.91 -6.14 -8.05
N ILE A 33 7.63 -5.32 -7.03
CA ILE A 33 6.43 -4.49 -6.94
C ILE A 33 6.79 -3.01 -6.97
N SER A 34 5.81 -2.17 -7.31
CA SER A 34 5.89 -0.75 -6.98
C SER A 34 5.05 -0.47 -5.74
N TYR A 35 5.53 0.40 -4.86
CA TYR A 35 4.76 0.83 -3.70
C TYR A 35 4.85 2.35 -3.50
N LYS A 36 3.79 2.92 -2.93
CA LYS A 36 3.73 4.31 -2.50
C LYS A 36 3.08 4.38 -1.12
N MET A 37 3.87 4.72 -0.11
CA MET A 37 3.37 5.02 1.22
C MET A 37 2.57 6.32 1.22
N THR A 38 1.44 6.32 1.90
CA THR A 38 0.59 7.48 2.20
C THR A 38 0.58 7.75 3.71
N ALA A 39 -0.23 8.70 4.16
CA ALA A 39 -0.34 9.00 5.59
C ALA A 39 -1.03 7.88 6.40
N THR A 40 -1.84 7.03 5.76
CA THR A 40 -2.70 6.05 6.44
C THR A 40 -2.55 4.63 5.92
N ASP A 41 -1.99 4.45 4.73
CA ASP A 41 -1.83 3.15 4.09
C ASP A 41 -0.62 3.17 3.15
N THR A 42 -0.38 2.04 2.51
CA THR A 42 0.57 1.90 1.41
C THR A 42 -0.16 1.31 0.22
N VAL A 43 -0.09 1.99 -0.92
CA VAL A 43 -0.60 1.49 -2.20
C VAL A 43 0.49 0.69 -2.88
N ILE A 44 0.17 -0.52 -3.33
CA ILE A 44 1.09 -1.41 -4.06
C ILE A 44 0.51 -1.74 -5.43
N GLU A 45 1.38 -1.92 -6.41
CA GLU A 45 1.04 -2.44 -7.73
C GLU A 45 1.95 -3.61 -8.07
N ALA A 46 1.36 -4.72 -8.50
CA ALA A 46 2.06 -5.96 -8.85
C ALA A 46 1.46 -6.60 -10.11
N ASN A 47 2.16 -7.59 -10.68
CA ASN A 47 1.72 -8.28 -11.89
C ASN A 47 0.65 -9.35 -11.63
N ASP A 48 0.58 -9.86 -10.40
CA ASP A 48 -0.39 -10.85 -9.96
C ASP A 48 -0.71 -10.73 -8.47
N VAL A 49 -1.72 -11.49 -8.03
CA VAL A 49 -2.30 -11.36 -6.69
C VAL A 49 -1.48 -12.11 -5.64
N ASP A 50 -0.73 -13.12 -6.07
CA ASP A 50 0.11 -13.90 -5.17
C ASP A 50 1.27 -13.02 -4.70
N GLU A 51 1.90 -12.27 -5.61
CA GLU A 51 2.95 -11.29 -5.29
C GLU A 51 2.46 -10.18 -4.32
N VAL A 52 1.22 -9.69 -4.49
CA VAL A 52 0.57 -8.77 -3.53
C VAL A 52 0.51 -9.36 -2.13
N PHE A 53 0.01 -10.60 -2.00
CA PHE A 53 -0.16 -11.21 -0.68
C PHE A 53 1.17 -11.64 -0.05
N GLU A 54 2.15 -12.08 -0.84
CA GLU A 54 3.50 -12.40 -0.36
C GLU A 54 4.21 -11.15 0.18
N ALA A 55 4.14 -10.03 -0.54
CA ALA A 55 4.72 -8.77 -0.08
C ALA A 55 4.06 -8.25 1.21
N ILE A 56 2.73 -8.29 1.29
CA ILE A 56 2.01 -7.88 2.50
C ILE A 56 2.28 -8.83 3.68
N GLN A 57 2.42 -10.13 3.40
CA GLN A 57 2.82 -11.10 4.43
C GLN A 57 4.21 -10.80 4.97
N ALA A 58 5.18 -10.48 4.10
CA ALA A 58 6.52 -10.08 4.53
C ALA A 58 6.47 -8.80 5.39
N ALA A 59 5.72 -7.79 4.96
CA ALA A 59 5.52 -6.56 5.72
C ALA A 59 4.86 -6.81 7.10
N HIS A 60 3.87 -7.69 7.18
CA HIS A 60 3.24 -8.08 8.45
C HIS A 60 4.24 -8.78 9.38
N ASN A 61 5.03 -9.72 8.86
CA ASN A 61 5.97 -10.52 9.63
C ASN A 61 7.22 -9.75 10.05
N ALA A 62 7.57 -8.68 9.34
CA ALA A 62 8.71 -7.83 9.66
C ALA A 62 8.52 -7.04 10.95
N VAL A 63 7.26 -6.84 11.39
CA VAL A 63 6.95 -6.09 12.59
C VAL A 63 6.94 -6.98 13.83
N GLU A 64 7.65 -6.57 14.87
CA GLU A 64 7.71 -7.28 16.15
C GLU A 64 6.74 -6.68 17.19
N ALA A 65 5.51 -7.19 17.26
CA ALA A 65 4.54 -6.78 18.29
C ALA A 65 3.67 -7.96 18.77
N ASP A 66 3.19 -7.87 20.02
CA ASP A 66 2.29 -8.89 20.62
C ASP A 66 0.97 -9.05 19.84
N ARG A 67 0.54 -7.99 19.15
CA ARG A 67 -0.64 -7.98 18.28
C ARG A 67 -0.43 -7.04 17.13
N ILE A 68 -0.66 -7.55 15.91
CA ILE A 68 -0.59 -6.79 14.67
C ILE A 68 -1.95 -6.92 13.97
N ILE A 69 -2.50 -5.79 13.52
CA ILE A 69 -3.71 -5.75 12.69
C ILE A 69 -3.27 -5.30 11.30
N THR A 70 -3.55 -6.12 10.30
CA THR A 70 -3.32 -5.75 8.90
C THR A 70 -4.65 -5.71 8.17
N SER A 71 -4.94 -4.59 7.52
CA SER A 71 -6.08 -4.46 6.62
C SER A 71 -5.56 -4.44 5.19
N VAL A 72 -6.22 -5.20 4.31
CA VAL A 72 -5.86 -5.28 2.88
C VAL A 72 -7.10 -5.08 2.04
N GLU A 73 -6.98 -4.25 1.02
CA GLU A 73 -7.96 -4.16 -0.08
C GLU A 73 -7.21 -4.43 -1.38
N VAL A 74 -7.74 -5.35 -2.19
CA VAL A 74 -7.19 -5.73 -3.50
C VAL A 74 -8.21 -5.38 -4.57
N ASP A 75 -7.76 -4.67 -5.58
CA ASP A 75 -8.51 -4.38 -6.79
C ASP A 75 -7.84 -5.05 -7.98
N ASP A 76 -8.33 -6.24 -8.30
CA ASP A 76 -7.93 -7.03 -9.47
C ASP A 76 -8.90 -6.75 -10.61
N GLN A 77 -8.58 -5.70 -11.37
CA GLN A 77 -9.28 -5.38 -12.59
C GLN A 77 -8.59 -6.08 -13.76
N GLY A 78 -9.33 -6.89 -14.53
CA GLY A 78 -8.83 -7.66 -15.68
C GLY A 78 -8.40 -6.83 -16.91
N SER A 79 -7.90 -5.60 -16.69
CA SER A 79 -7.35 -4.68 -17.68
C SER A 79 -6.17 -3.93 -17.07
N ASP A 80 -5.14 -3.63 -17.87
CA ASP A 80 -3.99 -2.83 -17.40
C ASP A 80 -4.41 -1.42 -16.99
N GLN A 81 -4.13 -1.04 -15.74
CA GLN A 81 -4.31 0.30 -15.19
C GLN A 81 -3.36 0.52 -14.01
N HIS A 82 -2.78 1.71 -13.90
CA HIS A 82 -2.02 2.13 -12.72
C HIS A 82 -2.87 2.96 -11.76
N ALA A 83 -2.54 2.97 -10.47
CA ALA A 83 -3.24 3.74 -9.46
C ALA A 83 -3.22 5.25 -9.78
N GLU A 84 -2.12 5.73 -10.37
CA GLU A 84 -2.03 7.12 -10.81
C GLU A 84 -3.04 7.48 -11.92
N ASP A 85 -3.43 6.54 -12.77
CA ASP A 85 -4.41 6.78 -13.83
C ASP A 85 -5.80 7.05 -13.25
N ARG A 86 -6.11 6.45 -12.09
CA ARG A 86 -7.35 6.71 -11.34
C ARG A 86 -7.37 8.15 -10.84
N VAL A 87 -6.26 8.61 -10.28
CA VAL A 87 -6.10 9.99 -9.80
C VAL A 87 -6.19 10.97 -10.97
N LYS A 88 -5.48 10.72 -12.07
CA LYS A 88 -5.52 11.55 -13.30
C LYS A 88 -6.93 11.64 -13.89
N SER A 89 -7.67 10.53 -13.92
CA SER A 89 -9.05 10.49 -14.42
C SER A 89 -9.96 11.38 -13.58
N VAL A 90 -9.86 11.31 -12.25
CA VAL A 90 -10.62 12.18 -11.35
C VAL A 90 -10.20 13.64 -11.51
N ALA A 91 -8.90 13.94 -11.58
CA ALA A 91 -8.37 15.29 -11.79
C ALA A 91 -8.91 15.93 -13.08
N SER A 92 -9.00 15.15 -14.16
CA SER A 92 -9.57 15.61 -15.43
C SER A 92 -11.03 16.00 -15.31
N VAL A 93 -11.83 15.24 -14.54
CA VAL A 93 -13.24 15.55 -14.30
C VAL A 93 -13.39 16.75 -13.36
N LEU A 94 -12.52 16.85 -12.35
CA LEU A 94 -12.49 17.97 -11.40
C LEU A 94 -12.05 19.29 -12.06
N GLY A 95 -11.30 19.23 -13.17
CA GLY A 95 -10.72 20.40 -13.83
C GLY A 95 -9.60 21.06 -13.01
N ARG A 96 -9.04 20.37 -12.02
CA ARG A 96 -7.96 20.82 -11.14
C ARG A 96 -7.26 19.63 -10.49
N ASP A 97 -6.10 19.91 -9.89
CA ASP A 97 -5.40 18.94 -9.06
C ASP A 97 -6.27 18.52 -7.85
N PRO A 98 -6.42 17.21 -7.55
CA PRO A 98 -7.08 16.72 -6.35
C PRO A 98 -6.31 17.00 -5.05
N GLU A 99 -5.17 17.71 -5.10
CA GLU A 99 -4.46 18.19 -3.92
C GLU A 99 -4.77 19.68 -3.60
N LYS A 100 -4.90 20.02 -2.32
CA LYS A 100 -5.03 21.40 -1.84
C LYS A 100 -4.18 21.60 -0.59
N ASN A 101 -3.10 22.34 -0.73
CA ASN A 101 -2.27 22.76 0.39
C ASN A 101 -2.92 23.96 1.11
N MET A 102 -2.88 23.97 2.43
CA MET A 102 -3.33 25.09 3.28
C MET A 102 -2.20 26.09 3.54
#